data_AF-A0A976Q3Z2-F1
#
_entry.id   AF-A0A976Q3Z2-F1
#
_cell.length_a   1.000
_cell.length_b   1.000
_cell.length_c   1.000
_cell.angle_alpha   90.00
_cell.angle_beta   90.00
_cell.angle_gamma   90.00
#
_symmetry.space_group_name_H-M   'P 1'
#
loop_
_entity.id
_entity.type
_entity.pdbx_description
1 polymer ?
#
loop_
_entity_poly.entity_id
_entity_poly.type
_entity_poly.pdbx_seq_one_letter_code
_entity_poly.pdbx_strand_id
1 'polypeptide(L)'
;MCRDGLPEGKQPRSIRIKTRNSLIHVDDLIQGRFTLDLENHVGDFVIRRADGFFAYHLATVVDDAEAGFTEIVRGKDLLSSTPKQIYLQQQLSLPTPAYAHLPILTDHQGKKLGKSTGAKPVDEMPMDQVLALILPTLGIDQELEINPDKPQEILTHVIDTWELSTVPSAAREV
;
A
#
# COMPACT_ATOMS: atom_id res chain seq x y z
N MET A 1 -11.84 28.87 -5.41
CA MET A 1 -11.23 27.65 -5.97
C MET A 1 -9.94 28.08 -6.67
N CYS A 2 -8.78 27.46 -6.42
CA CYS A 2 -7.49 27.93 -6.96
C CYS A 2 -7.02 27.17 -8.22
N ARG A 3 -7.91 26.36 -8.82
CA ARG A 3 -7.59 25.43 -9.91
C ARG A 3 -7.05 26.16 -11.15
N ASP A 4 -7.55 27.35 -11.44
CA ASP A 4 -7.15 28.15 -12.60
C ASP A 4 -6.24 29.33 -12.26
N GLY A 5 -5.77 29.39 -11.02
CA GLY A 5 -4.91 30.46 -10.53
C GLY A 5 -5.29 30.91 -9.13
N LEU A 6 -4.38 31.67 -8.52
CA LEU A 6 -4.65 32.35 -7.26
C LEU A 6 -5.33 33.69 -7.52
N PRO A 7 -6.27 34.12 -6.67
CA PRO A 7 -6.75 35.49 -6.68
C PRO A 7 -5.58 36.46 -6.47
N GLU A 8 -5.72 37.67 -7.01
CA GLU A 8 -4.71 38.72 -6.87
C GLU A 8 -4.35 38.98 -5.38
N GLY A 9 -3.06 39.16 -5.10
CA GLY A 9 -2.55 39.37 -3.75
C GLY A 9 -2.54 38.14 -2.83
N LYS A 10 -2.91 36.94 -3.30
CA LYS A 10 -2.82 35.69 -2.53
C LYS A 10 -1.54 34.92 -2.84
N GLN A 11 -0.95 34.33 -1.80
CA GLN A 11 0.20 33.42 -1.91
C GLN A 11 -0.24 31.95 -1.84
N PRO A 12 0.39 31.04 -2.60
CA PRO A 12 0.06 29.62 -2.55
C PRO A 12 0.39 29.06 -1.17
N ARG A 13 -0.60 28.44 -0.52
CA ARG A 13 -0.37 27.71 0.73
C ARG A 13 -0.01 26.25 0.52
N SER A 14 -0.36 25.64 -0.61
CA SER A 14 -0.06 24.24 -0.90
C SER A 14 0.05 24.04 -2.40
N ILE A 15 0.83 23.08 -2.84
CA ILE A 15 0.87 22.68 -4.24
C ILE A 15 -0.02 21.46 -4.41
N ARG A 16 -0.94 21.53 -5.37
CA ARG A 16 -1.81 20.43 -5.79
C ARG A 16 -1.54 20.11 -7.24
N ILE A 17 -1.61 18.82 -7.57
CA ILE A 17 -1.56 18.40 -8.97
C ILE A 17 -2.97 18.50 -9.56
N LYS A 18 -3.06 18.99 -10.80
CA LYS A 18 -4.32 19.07 -11.51
C LYS A 18 -4.64 17.71 -12.12
N THR A 19 -5.74 17.07 -11.71
CA THR A 19 -6.24 15.86 -12.37
C THR A 19 -7.15 16.27 -13.53
N ARG A 20 -6.85 15.84 -14.75
CA ARG A 20 -7.67 16.09 -15.96
C ARG A 20 -7.86 14.80 -16.74
N ASN A 21 -9.11 14.42 -17.06
CA ASN A 21 -9.43 13.20 -17.82
C ASN A 21 -8.67 11.97 -17.29
N SER A 22 -8.63 11.83 -15.97
CA SER A 22 -7.68 10.96 -15.27
C SER A 22 -8.31 9.61 -14.91
N LEU A 23 -8.69 8.83 -15.93
CA LEU A 23 -9.14 7.45 -15.73
C LEU A 23 -7.92 6.56 -15.54
N ILE A 24 -7.72 6.06 -14.31
CA ILE A 24 -6.54 5.28 -13.94
C ILE A 24 -6.92 3.81 -13.79
N HIS A 25 -6.23 2.96 -14.55
CA HIS A 25 -6.33 1.51 -14.43
C HIS A 25 -5.27 1.02 -13.45
N VAL A 26 -5.67 0.14 -12.53
CA VAL A 26 -4.76 -0.52 -11.59
C VAL A 26 -4.89 -2.02 -11.84
N ASP A 27 -3.77 -2.64 -12.18
CA ASP A 27 -3.62 -4.09 -12.29
C ASP A 27 -2.90 -4.60 -11.04
N ASP A 28 -3.68 -4.98 -10.03
CA ASP A 28 -3.12 -5.53 -8.79
C ASP A 28 -2.98 -7.05 -8.87
N LEU A 29 -1.81 -7.56 -8.49
CA LEU A 29 -1.48 -8.98 -8.54
C LEU A 29 -2.27 -9.82 -7.52
N ILE A 30 -2.83 -9.21 -6.46
CA ILE A 30 -3.62 -9.91 -5.42
C ILE A 30 -5.08 -9.45 -5.44
N GLN A 31 -5.30 -8.13 -5.54
CA GLN A 31 -6.63 -7.51 -5.44
C GLN A 31 -7.38 -7.46 -6.77
N GLY A 32 -6.71 -7.84 -7.86
CA GLY A 32 -7.26 -7.84 -9.21
C GLY A 32 -7.29 -6.45 -9.86
N ARG A 33 -7.86 -6.42 -11.07
CA ARG A 33 -7.97 -5.19 -11.88
C ARG A 33 -9.13 -4.33 -11.40
N PHE A 34 -8.88 -3.02 -11.26
CA PHE A 34 -9.94 -2.03 -11.11
C PHE A 34 -9.58 -0.72 -11.83
N THR A 35 -10.55 0.18 -11.93
CA THR A 35 -10.38 1.49 -12.58
C THR A 35 -10.97 2.58 -11.71
N LEU A 36 -10.30 3.73 -11.61
CA LEU A 36 -10.77 4.89 -10.87
C LEU A 36 -10.74 6.14 -11.75
N ASP A 37 -11.86 6.84 -11.83
CA ASP A 37 -11.88 8.22 -12.32
C ASP A 37 -11.34 9.15 -11.23
N LEU A 38 -10.07 9.51 -11.35
CA LEU A 38 -9.37 10.25 -10.32
C LEU A 38 -9.90 11.68 -10.18
N GLU A 39 -10.32 12.31 -11.28
CA GLU A 39 -10.83 13.68 -11.24
C GLU A 39 -12.16 13.76 -10.50
N ASN A 40 -13.08 12.84 -10.79
CA ASN A 40 -14.41 12.83 -10.19
C ASN A 40 -14.43 12.27 -8.76
N HIS A 41 -13.57 11.30 -8.43
CA HIS A 41 -13.55 10.67 -7.10
C HIS A 41 -12.57 11.30 -6.11
N VAL A 42 -11.48 11.91 -6.57
CA VAL A 42 -10.43 12.47 -5.71
C VAL A 42 -10.24 13.97 -5.96
N GLY A 43 -10.26 14.39 -7.23
CA GLY A 43 -9.93 15.74 -7.66
C GLY A 43 -8.45 16.10 -7.43
N ASP A 44 -8.17 17.40 -7.42
CA ASP A 44 -6.81 17.92 -7.28
C ASP A 44 -6.25 17.67 -5.87
N PHE A 45 -5.36 16.69 -5.77
CA PHE A 45 -4.76 16.30 -4.51
C PHE A 45 -3.43 17.01 -4.25
N VAL A 46 -3.09 17.16 -2.97
CA VAL A 46 -1.88 17.84 -2.51
C VAL A 46 -0.65 17.01 -2.83
N ILE A 47 0.35 17.66 -3.42
CA ILE A 47 1.69 17.10 -3.62
C ILE A 47 2.75 17.81 -2.77
N ARG A 48 2.48 19.05 -2.32
CA ARG A 48 3.25 19.75 -1.29
C ARG A 48 2.33 20.45 -0.32
N ARG A 49 2.47 20.13 0.96
CA ARG A 49 1.67 20.64 2.07
C ARG A 49 2.07 22.07 2.44
N ALA A 50 1.24 22.71 3.27
CA ALA A 50 1.45 24.08 3.71
C ALA A 50 2.56 24.27 4.74
N ASP A 51 2.90 23.21 5.44
CA ASP A 51 4.06 23.13 6.33
C ASP A 51 5.37 22.84 5.57
N GLY A 52 5.34 22.84 4.24
CA GLY A 52 6.52 22.72 3.38
C GLY A 52 6.89 21.29 3.00
N PHE A 53 6.35 20.29 3.69
CA PHE A 53 6.63 18.87 3.42
C PHE A 53 5.96 18.39 2.12
N PHE A 54 6.65 17.49 1.41
CA PHE A 54 6.05 16.78 0.28
C PHE A 54 5.00 15.78 0.78
N ALA A 55 3.93 15.63 0.01
CA ALA A 55 2.91 14.65 0.32
C ALA A 55 3.42 13.24 0.03
N TYR A 56 2.95 12.27 0.82
CA TYR A 56 3.31 10.85 0.71
C TYR A 56 3.28 10.34 -0.74
N HIS A 57 2.23 10.68 -1.50
CA HIS A 57 2.07 10.22 -2.89
C HIS A 57 3.19 10.68 -3.82
N LEU A 58 3.69 11.91 -3.66
CA LEU A 58 4.80 12.42 -4.47
C LEU A 58 6.13 11.83 -3.99
N ALA A 59 6.38 11.83 -2.69
CA ALA A 59 7.63 11.31 -2.13
C ALA A 59 7.85 9.85 -2.54
N THR A 60 6.87 8.97 -2.29
CA THR A 60 6.98 7.55 -2.66
C THR A 60 7.22 7.31 -4.15
N VAL A 61 6.50 8.03 -5.03
CA VAL A 61 6.67 7.84 -6.48
C VAL A 61 8.08 8.20 -6.95
N VAL A 62 8.66 9.26 -6.40
CA VAL A 62 10.02 9.68 -6.76
C VAL A 62 11.05 8.72 -6.18
N ASP A 63 10.92 8.36 -4.90
CA ASP A 63 11.86 7.48 -4.21
C ASP A 63 11.86 6.06 -4.81
N ASP A 64 10.68 5.50 -5.11
CA ASP A 64 10.53 4.16 -5.72
C ASP A 64 11.18 4.12 -7.12
N ALA A 65 11.01 5.19 -7.90
CA ALA A 65 11.58 5.30 -9.24
C ALA A 65 13.10 5.52 -9.20
N GLU A 66 13.62 6.31 -8.25
CA GLU A 66 15.05 6.51 -8.03
C GLU A 66 15.73 5.21 -7.58
N ALA A 67 15.08 4.45 -6.69
CA ALA A 67 15.56 3.14 -6.25
C ALA A 67 15.45 2.04 -7.33
N GLY A 68 14.69 2.28 -8.39
CA GLY A 68 14.49 1.32 -9.49
C GLY A 68 13.60 0.14 -9.08
N PHE A 69 12.67 0.32 -8.14
CA PHE A 69 11.75 -0.75 -7.75
C PHE A 69 10.80 -1.12 -8.89
N THR A 70 10.74 -2.41 -9.19
CA THR A 70 9.90 -2.97 -10.27
C THR A 70 8.55 -3.48 -9.76
N GLU A 71 8.46 -3.81 -8.47
CA GLU A 71 7.27 -4.36 -7.83
C GLU A 71 7.09 -3.76 -6.44
N ILE A 72 5.89 -3.28 -6.14
CA ILE A 72 5.53 -2.68 -4.86
C ILE A 72 4.55 -3.62 -4.14
N VAL A 73 5.07 -4.32 -3.14
CA VAL A 73 4.30 -5.22 -2.26
C VAL A 73 4.04 -4.53 -0.92
N ARG A 74 2.77 -4.27 -0.58
CA ARG A 74 2.39 -3.52 0.63
C ARG A 74 0.98 -3.88 1.11
N GLY A 75 0.54 -3.36 2.26
CA GLY A 75 -0.80 -3.65 2.80
C GLY A 75 -1.95 -3.02 1.99
N LYS A 76 -3.08 -3.72 1.91
CA LYS A 76 -4.33 -3.31 1.22
C LYS A 76 -4.91 -1.99 1.68
N ASP A 77 -4.59 -1.51 2.87
CA ASP A 77 -4.97 -0.16 3.31
C ASP A 77 -4.42 0.96 2.41
N LEU A 78 -3.36 0.69 1.65
CA LEU A 78 -2.79 1.63 0.69
C LEU A 78 -3.33 1.47 -0.75
N LEU A 79 -4.25 0.53 -1.00
CA LEU A 79 -4.79 0.26 -2.34
C LEU A 79 -5.43 1.51 -2.98
N SER A 80 -6.15 2.29 -2.20
CA SER A 80 -6.78 3.56 -2.64
C SER A 80 -5.78 4.67 -2.98
N SER A 81 -4.51 4.50 -2.60
CA SER A 81 -3.43 5.43 -2.92
C SER A 81 -2.82 5.16 -4.29
N THR A 82 -2.92 3.92 -4.79
CA THR A 82 -2.29 3.48 -6.04
C THR A 82 -2.72 4.30 -7.25
N PRO A 83 -4.02 4.63 -7.47
CA PRO A 83 -4.40 5.46 -8.62
C PRO A 83 -3.73 6.85 -8.64
N LYS A 84 -3.55 7.47 -7.46
CA LYS A 84 -2.86 8.77 -7.34
C LYS A 84 -1.38 8.64 -7.68
N GLN A 85 -0.74 7.55 -7.27
CA GLN A 85 0.68 7.30 -7.51
C GLN A 85 0.95 6.96 -8.98
N ILE A 86 0.13 6.11 -9.60
CA ILE A 86 0.20 5.84 -11.04
C ILE A 86 0.01 7.13 -11.85
N TYR A 87 -0.96 7.98 -11.47
CA TYR A 87 -1.15 9.26 -12.14
C TYR A 87 0.10 10.15 -12.05
N LEU A 88 0.73 10.24 -10.86
CA LEU A 88 1.98 10.98 -10.70
C LEU A 88 3.13 10.41 -11.53
N GLN A 89 3.29 9.08 -11.58
CA GLN A 89 4.29 8.43 -12.42
C GLN A 89 4.12 8.83 -13.88
N GLN A 90 2.89 8.77 -14.39
CA GLN A 90 2.58 9.20 -15.77
C GLN A 90 2.90 10.67 -16.01
N GLN A 91 2.52 11.57 -15.10
CA GLN A 91 2.79 13.01 -15.24
C GLN A 91 4.29 13.35 -15.18
N LEU A 92 5.07 12.55 -14.45
CA LEU A 92 6.52 12.71 -14.32
C LEU A 92 7.31 11.88 -15.34
N SER A 93 6.63 11.12 -16.21
CA SER A 93 7.25 10.18 -17.15
C SER A 93 8.16 9.15 -16.46
N LEU A 94 7.76 8.69 -15.27
CA LEU A 94 8.43 7.65 -14.48
C LEU A 94 7.85 6.25 -14.81
N PRO A 95 8.62 5.18 -14.60
CA PRO A 95 8.10 3.82 -14.74
C PRO A 95 6.96 3.54 -13.76
N THR A 96 6.02 2.70 -14.18
CA THR A 96 4.95 2.18 -13.31
C THR A 96 5.30 0.76 -12.91
N PRO A 97 5.56 0.48 -11.61
CA PRO A 97 5.86 -0.87 -11.13
C PRO A 97 4.61 -1.74 -11.12
N ALA A 98 4.79 -3.06 -10.97
CA ALA A 98 3.67 -3.93 -10.60
C ALA A 98 3.26 -3.66 -9.15
N TYR A 99 1.98 -3.87 -8.83
CA TYR A 99 1.45 -3.68 -7.48
C TYR A 99 0.86 -4.98 -6.95
N ALA A 100 1.16 -5.29 -5.69
CA ALA A 100 0.52 -6.37 -4.96
C ALA A 100 0.12 -5.88 -3.58
N HIS A 101 -1.18 -5.89 -3.29
CA HIS A 101 -1.68 -5.42 -2.00
C HIS A 101 -2.07 -6.60 -1.09
N LEU A 102 -1.22 -6.85 -0.09
CA LEU A 102 -1.39 -7.90 0.92
C LEU A 102 -2.65 -7.66 1.77
N PRO A 103 -3.37 -8.72 2.16
CA PRO A 103 -4.50 -8.60 3.07
C PRO A 103 -4.07 -8.02 4.42
N ILE A 104 -5.01 -7.38 5.10
CA ILE A 104 -4.80 -6.82 6.44
C ILE A 104 -5.48 -7.70 7.49
N LEU A 105 -4.92 -7.72 8.69
CA LEU A 105 -5.54 -8.31 9.86
C LEU A 105 -6.61 -7.37 10.41
N THR A 106 -7.78 -7.91 10.76
CA THR A 106 -8.89 -7.19 11.37
C THR A 106 -9.37 -7.88 12.64
N ASP A 107 -9.94 -7.12 13.57
CA ASP A 107 -10.68 -7.70 14.70
C ASP A 107 -12.06 -8.25 14.27
N HIS A 108 -12.78 -8.88 15.21
CA HIS A 108 -14.15 -9.39 15.02
C HIS A 108 -15.20 -8.33 14.61
N GLN A 109 -14.86 -7.05 14.66
CA GLN A 109 -15.72 -5.95 14.19
C GLN A 109 -15.29 -5.45 12.81
N GLY A 110 -14.33 -6.13 12.16
CA GLY A 110 -13.77 -5.75 10.87
C GLY A 110 -12.83 -4.55 10.92
N LYS A 111 -12.42 -4.10 12.12
CA LYS A 111 -11.52 -2.96 12.26
C LYS A 111 -10.08 -3.44 12.07
N LYS A 112 -9.33 -2.73 11.22
CA LYS A 112 -7.89 -2.98 11.00
C LYS A 112 -7.15 -3.02 12.34
N LEU A 113 -6.41 -4.10 12.59
CA LEU A 113 -5.48 -4.16 13.69
C LEU A 113 -4.34 -3.17 13.47
N GLY A 114 -4.05 -2.36 14.48
CA GLY A 114 -2.94 -1.44 14.47
C GLY A 114 -2.62 -0.90 15.86
N LYS A 115 -1.52 -0.16 15.97
CA LYS A 115 -1.09 0.45 17.23
C LYS A 115 -2.17 1.33 17.85
N SER A 116 -2.93 2.06 17.03
CA SER A 116 -4.06 2.90 17.47
C SER A 116 -5.30 2.11 17.92
N THR A 117 -5.37 0.80 17.63
CA THR A 117 -6.45 -0.08 18.08
C THR A 117 -6.04 -0.95 19.26
N GLY A 118 -4.86 -0.70 19.85
CA GLY A 118 -4.36 -1.46 21.00
C GLY A 118 -3.85 -2.86 20.63
N ALA A 119 -3.52 -3.11 19.36
CA ALA A 119 -2.86 -4.34 18.97
C ALA A 119 -1.53 -4.48 19.72
N LYS A 120 -1.27 -5.69 20.25
CA LYS A 120 -0.01 -5.97 20.95
C LYS A 120 1.19 -5.76 20.02
N PRO A 121 2.28 -5.14 20.49
CA PRO A 121 3.53 -5.10 19.78
C PRO A 121 4.03 -6.52 19.45
N VAL A 122 4.64 -6.70 18.29
CA VAL A 122 5.12 -8.03 17.81
C VAL A 122 6.19 -8.60 18.74
N ASP A 123 7.05 -7.74 19.28
CA ASP A 123 8.11 -8.06 20.23
C ASP A 123 7.60 -8.50 21.61
N GLU A 124 6.33 -8.23 21.92
CA GLU A 124 5.66 -8.72 23.13
C GLU A 124 4.89 -10.04 22.91
N MET A 125 4.83 -10.53 21.67
CA MET A 125 4.10 -11.74 21.31
C MET A 125 5.04 -12.94 21.17
N PRO A 126 4.66 -14.13 21.68
CA PRO A 126 5.35 -15.37 21.37
C PRO A 126 5.42 -15.61 19.85
N MET A 127 6.57 -16.07 19.37
CA MET A 127 6.85 -16.16 17.93
C MET A 127 5.91 -17.13 17.21
N ASP A 128 5.55 -18.24 17.86
CA ASP A 128 4.54 -19.19 17.40
C ASP A 128 3.18 -18.51 17.15
N GLN A 129 2.75 -17.61 18.04
CA GLN A 129 1.50 -16.86 17.87
C GLN A 129 1.57 -15.87 16.72
N VAL A 130 2.71 -15.19 16.54
CA VAL A 130 2.91 -14.28 15.40
C VAL A 130 2.89 -15.06 14.08
N LEU A 131 3.56 -16.21 14.01
CA LEU A 131 3.59 -17.06 12.83
C LEU A 131 2.21 -17.64 12.51
N ALA A 132 1.44 -18.05 13.53
CA ALA A 132 0.07 -18.51 13.38
C ALA A 132 -0.87 -17.44 12.80
N LEU A 133 -0.57 -16.15 13.00
CA LEU A 133 -1.28 -15.03 12.37
C LEU A 133 -0.80 -14.76 10.94
N ILE A 134 0.52 -14.70 10.73
CA ILE A 134 1.11 -14.23 9.47
C ILE A 134 1.04 -15.29 8.37
N LEU A 135 1.44 -16.53 8.63
CA LEU A 135 1.54 -17.56 7.59
C LEU A 135 0.19 -17.79 6.88
N PRO A 136 -0.95 -17.94 7.59
CA PRO A 136 -2.23 -18.11 6.93
C PRO A 136 -2.77 -16.84 6.27
N THR A 137 -2.33 -15.66 6.72
CA THR A 137 -2.65 -14.37 6.08
C THR A 137 -1.94 -14.24 4.74
N LEU A 138 -0.75 -14.83 4.66
CA LEU A 138 0.02 -14.96 3.45
C LEU A 138 -0.51 -16.14 2.59
N GLY A 139 -1.26 -17.10 3.13
CA GLY A 139 -1.66 -18.28 2.35
C GLY A 139 -0.54 -19.33 2.27
N ILE A 140 0.34 -19.32 3.28
CA ILE A 140 1.30 -20.38 3.56
C ILE A 140 0.58 -21.43 4.41
N ASP A 141 0.60 -22.68 3.98
CA ASP A 141 -0.07 -23.77 4.67
C ASP A 141 0.60 -24.13 6.00
N GLN A 142 -0.19 -24.57 6.98
CA GLN A 142 0.27 -24.89 8.34
C GLN A 142 0.86 -26.31 8.47
N GLU A 143 0.85 -27.12 7.41
CA GLU A 143 1.49 -28.45 7.41
C GLU A 143 3.03 -28.39 7.52
N LEU A 144 3.59 -27.19 7.41
CA LEU A 144 4.96 -26.88 7.77
C LEU A 144 5.21 -27.18 9.25
N GLU A 145 6.18 -28.06 9.53
CA GLU A 145 6.69 -28.25 10.88
C GLU A 145 7.51 -27.01 11.28
N ILE A 146 6.81 -26.02 11.85
CA ILE A 146 7.36 -24.72 12.22
C ILE A 146 8.02 -24.85 13.59
N ASN A 147 9.35 -24.72 13.62
CA ASN A 147 10.07 -24.50 14.86
C ASN A 147 10.29 -22.98 15.06
N PRO A 148 9.55 -22.32 15.97
CA PRO A 148 9.67 -20.88 16.19
C PRO A 148 11.05 -20.44 16.70
N ASP A 149 11.84 -21.35 17.26
CA ASP A 149 13.22 -21.09 17.70
C ASP A 149 14.22 -21.11 16.53
N LYS A 150 13.76 -21.40 15.31
CA LYS A 150 14.56 -21.50 14.10
C LYS A 150 13.98 -20.70 12.93
N PRO A 151 13.91 -19.36 13.04
CA PRO A 151 13.30 -18.49 12.03
C PRO A 151 13.94 -18.63 10.64
N GLN A 152 15.23 -18.94 10.54
CA GLN A 152 15.90 -19.15 9.25
C GLN A 152 15.40 -20.39 8.50
N GLU A 153 15.07 -21.49 9.21
CA GLU A 153 14.54 -22.70 8.56
C GLU A 153 13.14 -22.41 7.98
N ILE A 154 12.32 -21.67 8.72
CA ILE A 154 11.00 -21.21 8.27
C ILE A 154 11.13 -20.32 7.03
N LEU A 155 11.99 -19.30 7.07
CA LEU A 155 12.19 -18.38 5.94
C LEU A 155 12.71 -19.10 4.70
N THR A 156 13.67 -20.03 4.86
CA THR A 156 14.21 -20.81 3.74
C THR A 156 13.10 -21.62 3.07
N HIS A 157 12.31 -22.34 3.86
CA HIS A 157 11.21 -23.12 3.30
C HIS A 157 10.14 -22.24 2.62
N VAL A 158 9.79 -21.10 3.23
CA VAL A 158 8.82 -20.18 2.64
C VAL A 158 9.36 -19.61 1.33
N ILE A 159 10.63 -19.19 1.25
CA ILE A 159 11.23 -18.71 0.00
C ILE A 159 11.12 -19.75 -1.11
N ASP A 160 11.32 -21.03 -0.80
CA ASP A 160 11.31 -22.11 -1.79
C ASP A 160 9.91 -22.52 -2.25
N THR A 161 8.87 -22.28 -1.44
CA THR A 161 7.50 -22.77 -1.69
C THR A 161 6.48 -21.68 -1.95
N TRP A 162 6.86 -20.42 -1.74
CA TRP A 162 5.94 -19.30 -1.80
C TRP A 162 5.54 -18.91 -3.21
N GLU A 163 4.24 -18.72 -3.40
CA GLU A 163 3.66 -18.21 -4.63
C GLU A 163 2.70 -17.05 -4.34
N LEU A 164 2.85 -15.92 -5.05
CA LEU A 164 1.98 -14.76 -4.85
C LEU A 164 0.49 -15.06 -5.13
N SER A 165 0.21 -16.05 -5.98
CA SER A 165 -1.14 -16.50 -6.31
C SER A 165 -1.87 -17.19 -5.16
N THR A 166 -1.16 -17.65 -4.11
CA THR A 166 -1.80 -18.28 -2.95
C THR A 166 -2.28 -17.24 -1.92
N VAL A 167 -1.88 -15.97 -2.06
CA VAL A 167 -2.25 -14.92 -1.10
C VAL A 167 -3.74 -14.60 -1.18
N PRO A 168 -4.49 -14.72 -0.06
CA PRO A 168 -5.88 -14.32 -0.02
C PRO A 168 -6.05 -12.81 -0.29
N SER A 169 -7.05 -12.43 -1.08
CA SER A 169 -7.35 -11.03 -1.35
C SER A 169 -8.18 -10.34 -0.24
N ALA A 170 -8.91 -11.14 0.54
CA ALA A 170 -9.76 -10.67 1.63
C ALA A 170 -8.97 -10.35 2.89
N ALA A 171 -9.44 -9.38 3.68
CA ALA A 171 -8.93 -9.18 5.03
C ALA A 171 -9.15 -10.44 5.88
N ARG A 172 -8.23 -10.70 6.82
CA ARG A 172 -8.33 -11.86 7.71
C ARG A 172 -8.76 -11.39 9.10
N GLU A 173 -9.90 -11.89 9.55
CA GLU A 173 -10.34 -11.71 10.94
C GLU A 173 -9.49 -12.59 11.88
N VAL A 174 -9.06 -12.00 12.99
CA VAL A 174 -8.24 -12.64 14.04
C VAL A 174 -8.67 -12.20 15.43
#